data_AF-A0A520H9Q1-F1
#
_entry.id   AF-A0A520H9Q1-F1
#
_cell.length_a   1.000
_cell.length_b   1.000
_cell.length_c   1.000
_cell.angle_alpha   90.00
_cell.angle_beta   90.00
_cell.angle_gamma   90.00
#
_symmetry.space_group_name_H-M   'P 1'
#
loop_
_entity.id
_entity.type
_entity.pdbx_description
1 polymer ?
#
loop_
_entity_poly.entity_id
_entity_poly.type
_entity_poly.pdbx_seq_one_letter_code
_entity_poly.pdbx_strand_id
1 'polypeptide(L)' 'MLTAAEWDVLALSVLIAGRAVLGALPVALLAGWMMARTRFPGRTLLDAVLHSSLFLPPVVVGLGLILLFG' A
#
# COMPACT_ATOMS: atom_id res chain seq x y z
N MET A 1 -29.45 -13.65 2.97
CA MET A 1 -29.23 -12.71 4.10
C MET A 1 -27.83 -12.98 4.61
N LEU A 2 -26.98 -11.95 4.74
CA LEU A 2 -25.64 -12.10 5.31
C LEU A 2 -25.77 -12.48 6.80
N THR A 3 -25.00 -13.46 7.22
CA THR A 3 -24.85 -13.88 8.62
C THR A 3 -24.15 -12.80 9.44
N ALA A 4 -24.33 -12.82 10.77
CA ALA A 4 -23.69 -11.87 11.66
C ALA A 4 -22.15 -11.88 11.52
N ALA A 5 -21.56 -13.07 11.33
CA ALA A 5 -20.12 -13.22 11.12
C ALA A 5 -19.64 -12.56 9.81
N GLU A 6 -20.41 -12.66 8.73
CA GLU A 6 -20.06 -12.02 7.45
C GLU A 6 -20.10 -10.48 7.56
N TRP A 7 -21.04 -9.94 8.35
CA TRP A 7 -21.08 -8.50 8.66
C TRP A 7 -19.87 -8.02 9.44
N ASP A 8 -19.42 -8.79 10.44
CA ASP A 8 -18.23 -8.47 11.22
C ASP A 8 -16.96 -8.46 10.35
N VAL A 9 -16.82 -9.47 9.47
CA VAL A 9 -15.69 -9.55 8.53
C VAL A 9 -15.69 -8.35 7.56
N LEU A 10 -16.85 -7.95 7.06
CA LEU A 10 -16.99 -6.77 6.20
C LEU A 10 -16.58 -5.49 6.92
N ALA A 11 -17.10 -5.28 8.14
CA ALA A 11 -16.78 -4.11 8.94
C ALA A 11 -15.27 -4.03 9.25
N LEU A 12 -14.65 -5.16 9.62
CA LEU A 12 -13.21 -5.24 9.86
C LEU A 12 -12.41 -4.97 8.58
N SER A 13 -12.81 -5.54 7.45
CA SER A 13 -12.14 -5.31 6.17
C SER A 13 -12.16 -3.84 5.77
N VAL A 14 -13.31 -3.18 5.91
CA VAL A 14 -13.45 -1.74 5.65
C VAL A 14 -12.59 -0.91 6.60
N LEU A 15 -12.56 -1.26 7.88
CA LEU A 15 -11.77 -0.54 8.88
C LEU A 15 -10.27 -0.69 8.63
N ILE A 16 -9.80 -1.89 8.31
CA ILE A 16 -8.39 -2.15 7.98
C ILE A 16 -8.00 -1.43 6.69
N ALA A 17 -8.79 -1.57 5.63
CA ALA A 17 -8.54 -0.89 4.36
C ALA A 17 -8.55 0.63 4.52
N GLY A 18 -9.51 1.18 5.27
CA GLY A 18 -9.59 2.61 5.55
C GLY A 18 -8.35 3.13 6.29
N ARG A 19 -7.90 2.41 7.33
CA ARG A 19 -6.67 2.76 8.06
C ARG A 19 -5.42 2.67 7.17
N ALA A 20 -5.32 1.61 6.36
CA ALA A 20 -4.21 1.43 5.43
C ALA A 20 -4.14 2.57 4.41
N VAL A 21 -5.29 2.94 3.81
CA VAL A 21 -5.38 4.06 2.87
C VAL A 21 -5.00 5.37 3.54
N LEU A 22 -5.58 5.69 4.70
CA LEU A 22 -5.28 6.94 5.41
C LEU A 22 -3.81 7.05 5.82
N GLY A 23 -3.19 5.94 6.22
CA GLY A 23 -1.76 5.89 6.53
C GLY A 23 -0.87 6.05 5.30
N ALA A 24 -1.25 5.44 4.17
CA ALA A 24 -0.49 5.51 2.93
C ALA A 24 -0.69 6.83 2.16
N LEU A 25 -1.85 7.47 2.31
CA LEU A 25 -2.26 8.68 1.58
C LEU A 25 -1.23 9.83 1.64
N PRO A 26 -0.73 10.27 2.82
CA PRO A 26 0.24 11.36 2.88
C PRO A 26 1.54 11.02 2.15
N VAL A 27 2.04 9.80 2.30
CA VAL A 27 3.27 9.34 1.63
C VAL A 27 3.07 9.26 0.12
N ALA A 28 1.96 8.69 -0.33
CA ALA A 28 1.61 8.60 -1.74
C ALA A 28 1.45 9.98 -2.39
N LEU A 29 0.79 10.92 -1.70
CA LEU A 29 0.59 12.28 -2.20
C LEU A 29 1.90 13.06 -2.28
N LEU A 30 2.77 12.95 -1.27
CA LEU A 30 4.10 13.56 -1.28
C LEU A 30 4.98 12.98 -2.40
N ALA A 31 4.98 11.65 -2.58
CA ALA A 31 5.71 10.99 -3.66
C ALA A 31 5.21 11.46 -5.03
N GLY A 32 3.89 11.49 -5.25
CA GLY A 32 3.28 11.98 -6.48
C GLY A 32 3.57 13.45 -6.75
N TRP A 33 3.50 14.31 -5.74
CA TRP A 33 3.83 15.73 -5.85
C TRP A 33 5.29 15.95 -6.22
N MET A 34 6.21 15.23 -5.56
CA MET A 34 7.63 15.29 -5.82
C MET A 34 7.96 14.81 -7.23
N MET A 35 7.35 13.69 -7.67
CA MET A 35 7.46 13.23 -9.06
C MET A 35 6.83 14.20 -10.07
N ALA A 36 5.77 14.92 -9.73
CA ALA A 36 5.18 15.88 -10.67
C ALA A 36 6.03 17.16 -10.84
N ARG A 37 6.66 17.64 -9.76
CA ARG A 37 7.28 18.98 -9.74
C ARG A 37 8.81 18.99 -9.77
N THR A 38 9.47 17.88 -9.46
CA THR A 38 10.94 17.87 -9.34
C THR A 38 11.58 16.84 -10.28
N ARG A 39 12.68 17.25 -10.93
CA ARG A 39 13.57 16.35 -11.68
C ARG A 39 14.78 16.03 -10.79
N PHE A 40 14.56 15.19 -9.78
CA PHE A 40 15.60 14.75 -8.86
C PHE A 40 16.29 13.47 -9.38
N PRO A 41 17.59 13.27 -9.12
CA PRO A 41 18.34 12.11 -9.62
C PRO A 41 17.83 10.76 -9.06
N GLY A 42 17.13 10.77 -7.92
CA GLY A 42 16.50 9.57 -7.33
C GLY A 42 15.14 9.19 -7.91
N ARG A 43 14.64 9.92 -8.91
CA ARG A 43 13.29 9.72 -9.47
C ARG A 43 13.08 8.33 -10.04
N THR A 44 14.06 7.80 -10.76
CA THR A 44 13.97 6.46 -11.37
C THR A 44 13.89 5.37 -10.31
N LEU A 45 14.59 5.52 -9.19
CA LEU A 45 14.51 4.58 -8.09
C LEU A 45 13.14 4.63 -7.41
N LEU A 46 12.62 5.84 -7.15
CA LEU A 46 11.29 6.00 -6.55
C LEU A 46 10.20 5.44 -7.48
N ASP A 47 10.30 5.71 -8.78
CA ASP A 47 9.40 5.18 -9.80
C ASP A 47 9.43 3.65 -9.85
N ALA A 48 10.63 3.05 -9.83
CA ALA A 48 10.79 1.61 -9.79
C ALA A 48 10.19 0.99 -8.52
N VAL A 49 10.38 1.60 -7.34
CA VAL A 49 9.79 1.12 -6.09
C VAL A 49 8.27 1.23 -6.12
N LEU A 50 7.71 2.35 -6.57
CA LEU A 50 6.26 2.55 -6.64
C LEU A 50 5.59 1.56 -7.61
N HIS A 51 6.23 1.27 -8.74
CA HIS A 51 5.72 0.29 -9.71
C HIS A 51 6.11 -1.15 -9.38
N SER A 52 7.07 -1.37 -8.47
CA SER A 52 7.57 -2.72 -8.13
C SER A 52 6.46 -3.64 -7.64
N SER A 53 5.51 -3.12 -6.86
CA SER A 53 4.37 -3.90 -6.36
C SER A 53 3.50 -4.48 -7.48
N LEU A 54 3.55 -3.92 -8.68
CA LEU A 54 2.82 -4.41 -9.85
C LEU A 54 3.53 -5.61 -10.51
N PHE A 55 4.85 -5.73 -10.32
CA PHE A 55 5.68 -6.79 -10.91
C PHE A 55 6.08 -7.88 -9.90
N LEU A 56 6.07 -7.56 -8.60
CA LEU A 56 6.38 -8.50 -7.52
C LEU A 56 5.22 -9.49 -7.31
N PRO A 57 5.48 -10.81 -7.23
CA PRO A 57 4.45 -11.77 -6.85
C PRO A 57 3.90 -11.47 -5.45
N PRO A 58 2.59 -11.67 -5.20
CA PRO A 58 1.97 -11.40 -3.89
C PRO A 58 2.65 -12.14 -2.73
N VAL A 59 3.16 -13.34 -3.00
CA VAL A 59 3.92 -14.16 -2.05
C VAL A 59 5.19 -13.46 -1.59
N VAL A 60 5.89 -12.76 -2.49
CA VAL A 60 7.14 -12.05 -2.15
C VAL A 60 6.83 -10.85 -1.24
N VAL A 61 5.73 -10.14 -1.52
CA VAL A 61 5.25 -9.05 -0.66
C VAL A 61 4.88 -9.57 0.73
N GLY A 62 4.13 -10.69 0.79
CA GLY A 62 3.77 -11.32 2.05
C GLY A 62 4.97 -11.78 2.87
N LEU A 63 5.95 -12.42 2.24
CA LEU A 63 7.19 -12.85 2.92
C LEU A 63 7.99 -11.65 3.46
N GLY A 64 8.06 -10.55 2.69
CA GLY A 64 8.70 -9.32 3.13
C GLY A 64 8.03 -8.72 4.37
N LEU A 65 6.70 -8.70 4.41
CA LEU A 65 5.97 -8.24 5.59
C LEU A 65 6.21 -9.13 6.82
N ILE A 66 6.25 -10.45 6.64
CA ILE A 66 6.56 -11.38 7.72
C ILE A 66 7.97 -11.14 8.25
N LEU A 67 8.97 -10.95 7.37
CA LEU A 67 10.34 -10.68 7.81
C LEU A 67 10.52 -9.33 8.52
N LEU A 68 9.65 -8.35 8.24
CA LEU A 68 9.71 -7.01 8.84
C LEU A 68 8.89 -6.87 10.13
N PHE A 69 7.78 -7.62 10.25
CA PHE A 69 6.79 -7.45 11.32
C PHE A 69 6.44 -8.74 12.08
N GLY A 70 6.92 -9.90 11.62
CA GLY A 70 6.76 -11.21 12.26
C GLY A 70 7.97 -11.60 13.09
#